data_AF-A0A399Q5F2-F1
#
_entry.id   AF-A0A399Q5F2-F1
#
_cell.length_a   1.000
_cell.length_b   1.000
_cell.length_c   1.000
_cell.angle_alpha   90.00
_cell.angle_beta   90.00
_cell.angle_gamma   90.00
#
_symmetry.space_group_name_H-M   'P 1'
#
loop_
_entity.id
_entity.type
_entity.pdbx_description
1 polymer ?
#
loop_
_entity_poly.entity_id
_entity_poly.type
_entity_poly.pdbx_seq_one_letter_code
_entity_poly.pdbx_strand_id
1 'polypeptide(L)' 'GISTRVLQLAVRRHEDTTPSALLRGIRLDRVRAELRDASPTTTTVRAVAEQWGFGHLGRFAASYSERFGELPSATLRG' A
#
# COMPACT_ATOMS: atom_id res chain seq x y z
N GLY A 1 -14.25 -1.73 -8.52
CA GLY A 1 -14.06 -0.78 -9.62
C GLY A 1 -13.39 0.47 -9.09
N ILE A 2 -12.36 0.97 -9.75
CA ILE A 2 -11.72 2.24 -9.38
C ILE A 2 -12.70 3.37 -9.72
N SER A 3 -13.09 4.16 -8.72
CA SER A 3 -14.07 5.24 -8.88
C SER A 3 -13.53 6.32 -9.83
N THR A 4 -14.39 6.80 -10.73
CA THR A 4 -14.13 7.90 -11.68
C THR A 4 -13.54 9.15 -11.02
N ARG A 5 -13.75 9.34 -9.71
CA ARG A 5 -13.15 10.41 -8.92
C ARG A 5 -11.62 10.33 -8.82
N VAL A 6 -11.04 9.12 -8.80
CA VAL A 6 -9.58 8.90 -8.79
C VAL A 6 -8.96 9.33 -10.12
N LEU A 7 -9.66 9.06 -11.22
CA LEU A 7 -9.26 9.49 -12.56
C LEU A 7 -9.35 11.02 -12.69
N GLN A 8 -10.41 11.63 -12.14
CA GLN A 8 -10.57 13.09 -12.17
C GLN A 8 -9.52 13.83 -11.34
N LEU A 9 -9.03 13.23 -10.26
CA LEU A 9 -7.98 13.81 -9.42
C LEU A 9 -6.59 13.73 -10.08
N ALA A 10 -6.40 12.82 -11.04
CA ALA A 10 -5.14 12.60 -11.76
C ALA A 10 -4.77 13.71 -12.76
N VAL A 11 -5.74 14.52 -13.20
CA VAL A 11 -5.60 15.39 -14.39
C VAL A 11 -5.20 16.83 -14.04
N ARG A 12 -5.05 17.21 -12.76
CA ARG A 12 -4.67 18.59 -12.39
C ARG A 12 -3.26 18.67 -11.81
N ARG A 13 -2.36 19.08 -12.70
CA ARG A 13 -1.04 19.74 -12.56
C ARG A 13 -0.50 20.08 -11.15
N HIS A 14 0.81 19.83 -11.05
CA HIS A 14 1.84 20.33 -10.13
C HIS A 14 2.07 19.59 -8.79
N GLU A 15 3.25 18.95 -8.76
CA GLU A 15 4.18 18.64 -7.66
C GLU A 15 3.62 18.08 -6.33
N ASP A 16 4.08 16.87 -6.02
CA ASP A 16 3.98 16.12 -4.76
C ASP A 16 2.68 15.40 -4.39
N THR A 17 1.55 15.61 -5.08
CA THR A 17 0.36 14.73 -4.93
C THR A 17 -0.08 14.16 -6.27
N THR A 18 0.86 13.55 -7.00
CA THR A 18 0.60 12.88 -8.29
C THR A 18 -0.44 11.77 -8.12
N PRO A 19 -1.29 11.47 -9.11
CA PRO A 19 -2.15 10.28 -9.13
C PRO A 19 -1.45 8.98 -8.68
N SER A 20 -0.14 8.85 -8.92
CA SER A 20 0.70 7.77 -8.41
C SER A 20 0.74 7.71 -6.87
N ALA A 21 0.81 8.85 -6.18
CA ALA A 21 0.77 8.92 -4.71
C ALA A 21 -0.61 8.52 -4.15
N LEU A 22 -1.69 8.95 -4.80
CA LEU A 22 -3.06 8.51 -4.47
C LEU A 22 -3.25 7.00 -4.66
N LEU A 23 -2.83 6.47 -5.82
CA LEU A 23 -2.87 5.04 -6.09
C LEU A 23 -1.99 4.25 -5.12
N ARG A 24 -0.82 4.79 -4.78
CA ARG A 24 0.07 4.21 -3.76
C ARG A 24 -0.61 4.16 -2.39
N GLY A 25 -1.31 5.23 -2.00
CA GLY A 25 -2.14 5.24 -0.80
C GLY A 25 -3.20 4.14 -0.84
N ILE A 26 -4.02 4.10 -1.87
CA ILE A 26 -5.07 3.06 -2.00
C ILE A 26 -4.46 1.64 -1.91
N ARG A 27 -3.31 1.41 -2.54
CA ARG A 27 -2.60 0.12 -2.46
C ARG A 27 -2.12 -0.18 -1.04
N LEU A 28 -1.54 0.78 -0.32
CA LEU A 28 -1.11 0.61 1.06
C LEU A 28 -2.27 0.25 2.00
N ASP A 29 -3.46 0.85 1.81
CA ASP A 29 -4.65 0.51 2.60
C ASP A 29 -5.11 -0.93 2.37
N ARG A 30 -5.08 -1.37 1.10
CA ARG A 30 -5.45 -2.73 0.74
C ARG A 30 -4.45 -3.76 1.26
N VAL A 31 -3.15 -3.45 1.18
CA VAL A 31 -2.10 -4.28 1.80
C VAL A 31 -2.34 -4.42 3.30
N ARG A 32 -2.64 -3.33 4.01
CA ARG A 32 -2.90 -3.40 5.46
C ARG A 32 -4.10 -4.28 5.80
N ALA A 33 -5.18 -4.17 5.04
CA ALA A 33 -6.36 -5.04 5.23
C ALA A 33 -5.99 -6.51 5.03
N GLU A 34 -5.30 -6.83 3.93
CA GLU A 34 -4.90 -8.20 3.62
C GLU A 34 -3.91 -8.77 4.64
N LEU A 35 -2.96 -7.98 5.14
CA LEU A 35 -2.02 -8.43 6.18
C LEU A 35 -2.72 -8.70 7.53
N ARG A 36 -3.79 -7.97 7.87
CA ARG A 36 -4.56 -8.20 9.10
C ARG A 36 -5.42 -9.46 9.04
N ASP A 37 -5.94 -9.77 7.87
CA ASP A 37 -6.79 -10.94 7.64
C ASP A 37 -5.96 -12.21 7.35
N ALA A 38 -4.68 -12.04 7.00
CA ALA A 38 -3.76 -13.13 6.68
C ALA A 38 -3.15 -13.80 7.92
N SER A 39 -2.81 -15.08 7.79
CA SER A 39 -2.00 -15.78 8.78
C SER A 39 -0.49 -15.65 8.46
N PRO A 40 0.37 -15.37 9.45
CA PRO A 40 1.82 -15.36 9.27
C PRO A 40 2.40 -16.74 8.92
N THR A 41 1.63 -17.83 9.10
CA THR A 41 2.05 -19.19 8.73
C THR A 41 1.84 -19.51 7.25
N THR A 42 0.94 -18.80 6.55
CA THR A 42 0.59 -19.06 5.15
C THR A 42 0.97 -17.92 4.22
N THR A 43 1.20 -16.72 4.76
CA THR A 43 1.41 -15.50 3.98
C THR A 43 2.69 -14.81 4.43
N THR A 44 3.34 -14.10 3.49
CA THR A 44 4.49 -13.25 3.79
C THR A 44 4.22 -11.81 3.36
N VAL A 45 4.83 -10.86 4.05
CA VAL A 45 4.80 -9.44 3.67
C VAL A 45 5.25 -9.23 2.22
N ARG A 46 6.25 -9.99 1.75
CA ARG A 46 6.75 -9.91 0.38
C ARG A 46 5.67 -10.28 -0.63
N ALA A 47 4.99 -11.40 -0.44
CA ALA A 47 3.96 -11.88 -1.35
C ALA A 47 2.83 -10.85 -1.50
N VAL A 48 2.36 -10.29 -0.38
CA VAL A 48 1.31 -9.25 -0.40
C VAL A 48 1.81 -7.97 -1.07
N ALA A 49 3.04 -7.54 -0.78
CA ALA A 49 3.61 -6.35 -1.42
C ALA A 49 3.72 -6.51 -2.95
N GLU A 50 4.20 -7.66 -3.43
CA GLU A 50 4.33 -7.97 -4.86
C GLU A 50 2.95 -8.00 -5.54
N GLN A 51 1.95 -8.64 -4.92
CA GLN A 51 0.56 -8.69 -5.42
C GLN A 51 -0.04 -7.30 -5.65
N TRP A 52 0.27 -6.34 -4.77
CA TRP A 52 -0.21 -4.95 -4.89
C TRP A 52 0.73 -4.04 -5.70
N GLY A 53 1.77 -4.60 -6.32
CA GLY A 53 2.66 -3.91 -7.24
C GLY A 53 3.79 -3.12 -6.58
N PHE A 54 4.24 -3.53 -5.40
CA PHE A 54 5.42 -2.96 -4.73
C PHE A 54 6.67 -3.80 -5.01
N GLY A 55 7.47 -3.40 -6.00
CA GLY A 55 8.71 -4.11 -6.36
C GLY A 55 9.92 -3.85 -5.44
N HIS A 56 9.89 -2.79 -4.62
CA HIS A 56 10.98 -2.45 -3.70
C HIS A 56 10.53 -2.54 -2.25
N LEU A 57 10.80 -3.68 -1.60
CA LEU A 57 10.34 -3.97 -0.23
C LEU A 57 10.80 -2.93 0.80
N GLY A 58 12.03 -2.43 0.72
CA GLY A 58 12.52 -1.39 1.65
C GLY A 58 11.72 -0.08 1.54
N ARG A 59 11.50 0.42 0.31
CA ARG A 59 10.70 1.64 0.08
C ARG A 59 9.22 1.44 0.41
N PHE A 60 8.70 0.24 0.19
CA PHE A 60 7.36 -0.13 0.60
C PHE A 60 7.23 -0.11 2.13
N ALA A 61 8.13 -0.78 2.85
CA ALA A 61 8.09 -0.85 4.31
C ALA A 61 8.21 0.55 4.93
N ALA A 62 9.11 1.40 4.42
CA ALA A 62 9.24 2.78 4.86
C ALA A 62 7.93 3.56 4.72
N SER A 63 7.31 3.57 3.54
CA SER A 63 6.05 4.31 3.35
C SER A 63 4.82 3.65 3.97
N TYR A 64 4.87 2.35 4.23
CA TYR A 64 3.87 1.69 5.07
C TYR A 64 3.98 2.22 6.51
N SER A 65 5.19 2.24 7.08
CA SER A 65 5.42 2.74 8.44
C SER A 65 5.16 4.25 8.59
N GLU A 66 5.54 5.07 7.61
CA GLU A 66 5.24 6.50 7.59
C GLU A 66 3.74 6.75 7.68
N ARG A 67 2.92 5.88 7.07
CA ARG A 67 1.47 6.04 7.03
C ARG A 67 0.75 5.43 8.23
N PHE A 68 1.17 4.26 8.70
CA PHE A 68 0.43 3.46 9.67
C PHE A 68 1.08 3.39 11.05
N GLY A 69 2.29 3.92 11.21
CA GLY A 69 3.03 3.93 12.48
C GLY A 69 3.60 2.58 12.89
N GLU A 70 3.50 1.55 12.03
CA GLU A 70 3.96 0.19 12.30
C GLU A 70 4.59 -0.43 11.05
N LEU A 71 5.41 -1.46 11.23
CA LEU A 71 5.94 -2.23 10.11
C LEU A 71 4.87 -3.19 9.57
N PRO A 72 4.86 -3.48 8.25
CA PRO A 72 3.92 -4.45 7.68
C PRO A 72 4.10 -5.86 8.27
N SER A 73 5.31 -6.20 8.72
CA SER A 73 5.57 -7.45 9.46
C SER A 73 4.99 -7.47 10.87
N ALA A 74 4.81 -6.30 11.50
CA ALA A 74 4.10 -6.20 12.77
C ALA A 74 2.60 -6.44 12.53
N THR A 75 2.02 -5.76 11.53
CA THR A 75 0.60 -5.97 11.16
C THR A 75 0.29 -7.44 10.86
N LEU A 76 1.16 -8.15 10.14
CA LEU A 76 0.95 -9.57 9.81
C LEU A 76 1.04 -10.51 11.02
N ARG A 77 1.73 -10.11 12.08
CA ARG A 77 1.91 -10.95 13.27
C ARG A 77 0.82 -10.77 14.32
N GLY A 78 0.01 -9.71 14.20
CA GLY A 78 -1.01 -9.33 15.19
C GLY A 78 -0.41 -8.56 16.35
#